data_AF-A0A1Q9MVH1-F1
#
_entry.id   AF-A0A1Q9MVH1-F1
#
_cell.length_a   1.000
_cell.length_b   1.000
_cell.length_c   1.000
_cell.angle_alpha   90.00
_cell.angle_beta   90.00
_cell.angle_gamma   90.00
#
_symmetry.space_group_name_H-M   'P 1'
#
loop_
_entity.id
_entity.type
_entity.pdbx_description
1 polymer ?
#
loop_
_entity_poly.entity_id
_entity_poly.type
_entity_poly.pdbx_seq_one_letter_code
_entity_poly.pdbx_strand_id
1 'polypeptide(L)'
;MELISHKTELFICPECKSRKIIQDNELVCSECGMVIDDIFVDSSYIISARNTSQLRNSQYVQPGNRIEKSNCLGSFIGYRNPNILLDSKNIPLPPKNQELYKRLKNKYDVRFRIKNFETESRILKILQDISQILKLNQNVTKNAAYFYKKIRKNEKSIKNHVSLIAFCIFYSIRIENRNAPITLLEIARVFQSLGHYITPQLILKNGSFYKKHIKCAAIPKKSEDYLERLISSIINHPDLVSRIKRKTNLKSLEQYKSLLHSVTLELLIKLSERFRGGRNPFILMGALIYCADRLLAKRISAKAVLTQKIASEATGIAEYSIRDHYVTLLKSLFIVDYLS
;
A
#
# COMPACT_ATOMS: atom_id res chain seq x y z
N MET A 1 -12.94 8.71 13.93
CA MET A 1 -14.22 8.04 13.72
C MET A 1 -14.26 7.07 14.85
N GLU A 2 -14.98 7.42 15.91
CA GLU A 2 -15.69 6.39 16.63
C GLU A 2 -16.43 5.64 15.53
N LEU A 3 -15.96 4.43 15.23
CA LEU A 3 -16.89 3.41 14.84
C LEU A 3 -18.00 3.58 15.86
N ILE A 4 -19.22 3.85 15.40
CA ILE A 4 -20.36 3.41 16.18
C ILE A 4 -20.09 1.91 16.25
N SER A 5 -19.36 1.49 17.28
CA SER A 5 -19.61 0.25 17.93
C SER A 5 -21.10 0.36 18.17
N HIS A 6 -21.88 -0.21 17.26
CA HIS A 6 -22.98 -1.01 17.74
C HIS A 6 -22.30 -1.86 18.80
N LYS A 7 -22.41 -1.41 20.06
CA LYS A 7 -22.27 -2.31 21.17
C LYS A 7 -23.19 -3.42 20.72
N THR A 8 -22.62 -4.57 20.40
CA THR A 8 -23.37 -5.80 20.48
C THR A 8 -23.69 -5.92 21.97
N GLU A 9 -24.63 -5.11 22.45
CA GLU A 9 -25.39 -5.40 23.62
C GLU A 9 -25.93 -6.78 23.28
N LEU A 10 -25.38 -7.78 23.96
CA LEU A 10 -25.83 -9.15 23.84
C LEU A 10 -27.29 -9.09 24.27
N PHE A 11 -28.20 -9.03 23.30
CA PHE A 11 -29.62 -9.03 23.56
C PHE A 11 -29.90 -10.37 24.28
N ILE A 12 -30.29 -10.28 25.54
CA ILE A 12 -30.66 -11.42 26.37
C ILE A 12 -32.17 -11.36 26.48
N CYS A 13 -32.85 -12.46 26.19
CA CYS A 13 -34.31 -12.53 26.32
C CYS A 13 -34.71 -12.28 27.79
N PRO A 14 -35.62 -11.34 28.10
CA PRO A 14 -36.01 -11.05 29.48
C PRO A 14 -36.73 -12.24 30.14
N GLU A 15 -37.47 -13.03 29.36
CA GLU A 15 -38.22 -14.21 29.84
C GLU A 15 -37.32 -15.43 30.07
N CYS A 16 -36.68 -15.96 29.02
CA CYS A 16 -35.92 -17.22 29.12
C CYS A 16 -34.41 -17.04 29.30
N LYS A 17 -33.90 -15.80 29.33
CA LYS A 17 -32.46 -15.46 29.45
C LYS A 17 -31.56 -16.07 28.37
N SER A 18 -32.14 -16.54 27.27
CA SER A 18 -31.39 -17.08 26.15
C SER A 18 -30.68 -15.97 25.36
N ARG A 19 -29.60 -16.33 24.66
CA ARG A 19 -28.81 -15.45 23.78
C ARG A 19 -29.06 -15.69 22.28
N LYS A 20 -29.98 -16.60 21.96
CA LYS A 20 -30.27 -16.99 20.57
C LYS A 20 -31.44 -16.17 20.07
N ILE A 21 -31.14 -15.17 19.28
CA ILE A 21 -32.13 -14.26 18.70
C ILE A 21 -32.02 -14.36 17.19
N ILE A 22 -33.17 -14.60 16.55
CA ILE A 22 -33.32 -14.65 15.10
C ILE A 22 -33.70 -13.24 14.65
N GLN A 23 -33.07 -12.77 13.58
CA GLN A 23 -33.22 -11.40 13.08
C GLN A 23 -33.67 -11.45 11.61
N ASP A 24 -34.96 -11.70 11.42
CA ASP A 24 -35.56 -11.85 10.07
C ASP A 24 -36.58 -10.74 9.74
N ASN A 25 -36.73 -9.72 10.61
CA ASN A 25 -37.36 -8.40 10.46
C ASN A 25 -37.70 -7.83 11.86
N GLU A 26 -37.92 -8.72 12.81
CA GLU A 26 -38.08 -8.46 14.25
C GLU A 26 -37.03 -9.26 15.02
N LEU A 27 -36.71 -8.83 16.25
CA LEU A 27 -35.82 -9.59 17.12
C LEU A 27 -36.65 -10.61 17.91
N VAL A 28 -36.66 -11.86 17.44
CA VAL A 28 -37.43 -12.93 18.07
C VAL A 28 -36.50 -13.89 18.80
N CYS A 29 -36.80 -14.17 20.06
CA CYS A 29 -36.12 -15.20 20.81
C CYS A 29 -36.42 -16.59 20.22
N SER A 30 -35.39 -17.34 19.79
CA SER A 30 -35.59 -18.65 19.16
C SER A 30 -36.15 -19.72 20.11
N GLU A 31 -35.98 -19.54 21.43
CA GLU A 31 -36.37 -20.53 22.44
C GLU A 31 -37.79 -20.34 22.98
N CYS A 32 -38.21 -19.11 23.31
CA CYS A 32 -39.54 -18.84 23.85
C CYS A 32 -40.49 -18.11 22.87
N GLY A 33 -40.01 -17.68 21.71
CA GLY A 33 -40.81 -16.97 20.70
C GLY A 33 -41.15 -15.52 21.06
N MET A 34 -40.63 -14.99 22.18
CA MET A 34 -40.86 -13.60 22.56
C MET A 34 -40.18 -12.63 21.60
N VAL A 35 -40.94 -11.63 21.13
CA VAL A 35 -40.44 -10.49 20.36
C VAL A 35 -39.85 -9.47 21.35
N ILE A 36 -38.55 -9.21 21.24
CA ILE A 36 -37.79 -8.39 22.19
C ILE A 36 -37.85 -6.90 21.82
N ASP A 37 -37.90 -6.60 20.53
CA ASP A 37 -37.80 -5.22 20.03
C ASP A 37 -38.55 -5.07 18.70
N ASP A 38 -39.00 -3.85 18.41
CA ASP A 38 -39.82 -3.51 17.23
C ASP A 38 -39.04 -3.60 15.91
N ILE A 39 -39.82 -3.77 14.84
CA ILE A 39 -39.44 -3.99 13.44
C ILE A 39 -38.19 -3.20 13.01
N PHE A 40 -37.13 -3.92 12.67
CA PHE A 40 -35.98 -3.37 11.98
C PHE A 40 -36.34 -3.17 10.51
N VAL A 41 -36.72 -1.95 10.17
CA VAL A 41 -36.88 -1.56 8.77
C VAL A 41 -35.48 -1.37 8.18
N ASP A 42 -35.15 -2.14 7.14
CA ASP A 42 -33.97 -1.90 6.31
C ASP A 42 -33.93 -0.43 5.90
N SER A 43 -32.74 0.19 5.98
CA SER A 43 -32.60 1.61 5.61
C SER A 43 -33.15 1.84 4.20
N SER A 44 -34.10 2.77 4.07
CA SER A 44 -34.70 3.12 2.77
C SER A 44 -33.70 3.67 1.75
N TYR A 45 -32.51 4.06 2.22
CA TYR A 45 -31.43 4.57 1.39
C TYR A 45 -30.37 3.51 1.10
N ILE A 46 -29.82 3.57 -0.12
CA ILE A 46 -28.82 2.64 -0.62
C ILE A 46 -27.45 3.34 -0.66
N ILE A 47 -26.46 2.78 0.04
CA ILE A 47 -25.09 3.34 0.15
C ILE A 47 -24.17 2.84 -0.99
N SER A 48 -24.40 1.62 -1.48
CA SER A 48 -23.77 1.09 -2.69
C SER A 48 -24.75 0.22 -3.43
N ALA A 49 -24.79 0.33 -4.76
CA ALA A 49 -25.60 -0.56 -5.60
C ALA A 49 -25.19 -2.02 -5.33
N ARG A 50 -25.95 -2.72 -4.49
CA ARG A 50 -26.11 -4.17 -4.66
C ARG A 50 -26.75 -4.34 -6.03
N ASN A 51 -26.37 -5.39 -6.75
CA ASN A 51 -26.87 -5.69 -8.10
C ASN A 51 -28.40 -5.82 -8.09
N THR A 52 -29.11 -4.70 -8.16
CA THR A 52 -30.56 -4.64 -8.27
C THR A 52 -30.86 -3.85 -9.53
N SER A 53 -31.12 -4.61 -10.60
CA SER A 53 -31.57 -4.14 -11.92
C SER A 53 -32.92 -3.42 -11.89
N GLN A 54 -33.53 -3.30 -10.71
CA GLN A 54 -34.86 -2.77 -10.49
C GLN A 54 -34.81 -2.02 -9.17
N LEU A 55 -34.99 -0.71 -9.20
CA LEU A 55 -35.59 0.14 -8.16
C LEU A 55 -35.53 1.58 -8.70
N ARG A 56 -36.61 2.01 -9.37
CA ARG A 56 -36.70 3.38 -9.94
C ARG A 56 -36.89 4.48 -8.87
N ASN A 57 -37.05 4.11 -7.59
CA ASN A 57 -37.36 5.02 -6.47
C ASN A 57 -36.42 4.88 -5.25
N SER A 58 -35.24 4.27 -5.38
CA SER A 58 -34.30 4.18 -4.26
C SER A 58 -33.54 5.50 -4.02
N GLN A 59 -33.51 5.96 -2.77
CA GLN A 59 -32.71 7.13 -2.38
C GLN A 59 -31.25 6.71 -2.25
N TYR A 60 -30.39 7.13 -3.19
CA TYR A 60 -28.96 6.85 -3.10
C TYR A 60 -28.27 7.91 -2.24
N VAL A 61 -27.50 7.46 -1.24
CA VAL A 61 -26.76 8.35 -0.36
C VAL A 61 -25.27 8.17 -0.60
N GLN A 62 -24.57 9.29 -0.82
CA GLN A 62 -23.12 9.27 -0.86
C GLN A 62 -22.58 9.13 0.57
N PRO A 63 -21.79 8.08 0.88
CA PRO A 63 -21.12 7.96 2.16
C PRO A 63 -20.08 9.09 2.27
N GLY A 64 -20.43 10.14 3.01
CA GLY A 64 -19.79 11.45 3.00
C GLY A 64 -18.29 11.42 3.27
N ASN A 65 -17.88 11.66 4.52
CA ASN A 65 -16.47 11.71 4.89
C ASN A 65 -15.87 10.31 4.97
N ARG A 66 -14.87 10.04 4.14
CA ARG A 66 -14.12 8.77 4.14
C ARG A 66 -12.69 8.98 4.62
N ILE A 67 -12.03 7.89 4.98
CA ILE A 67 -10.61 7.93 5.35
C ILE A 67 -9.77 8.38 4.14
N GLU A 68 -10.07 7.88 2.95
CA GLU A 68 -9.29 8.14 1.72
C GLU A 68 -9.56 9.52 1.10
N LYS A 69 -10.73 10.12 1.39
CA LYS A 69 -11.20 11.34 0.75
C LYS A 69 -11.88 12.24 1.78
N SER A 70 -11.36 13.45 1.94
CA SER A 70 -12.07 14.55 2.59
C SER A 70 -13.17 15.03 1.65
N ASN A 71 -14.43 14.78 2.02
CA ASN A 71 -15.57 15.31 1.30
C ASN A 71 -16.25 16.35 2.19
N CYS A 72 -16.40 17.56 1.70
CA CYS A 72 -17.35 18.48 2.32
C CYS A 72 -18.78 17.98 2.05
N LEU A 73 -19.71 18.36 2.93
CA LEU A 73 -21.13 18.18 2.67
C LEU A 73 -21.56 19.20 1.62
N GLY A 74 -22.25 18.74 0.57
CA GLY A 74 -22.72 19.58 -0.52
C GLY A 74 -22.91 18.80 -1.82
N SER A 75 -23.75 19.33 -2.70
CA SER A 75 -23.89 18.87 -4.08
C SER A 75 -22.84 19.55 -4.98
N PHE A 76 -22.64 19.02 -6.18
CA PHE A 76 -21.81 19.63 -7.22
C PHE A 76 -22.65 19.76 -8.50
N ILE A 77 -22.29 20.72 -9.35
CA ILE A 77 -23.10 21.03 -10.54
C ILE A 77 -22.66 20.13 -11.71
N GLY A 78 -23.53 19.21 -12.13
CA GLY A 78 -23.32 18.31 -13.26
C GLY A 78 -22.22 17.26 -13.04
N TYR A 79 -21.64 16.71 -14.10
CA TYR A 79 -20.63 15.63 -14.02
C TYR A 79 -19.25 16.09 -13.50
N ARG A 80 -18.37 15.18 -13.09
CA ARG A 80 -16.98 15.52 -12.76
C ARG A 80 -16.18 15.76 -14.05
N ASN A 81 -15.68 16.98 -14.24
CA ASN A 81 -14.86 17.41 -15.37
C ASN A 81 -15.47 17.18 -16.78
N PRO A 82 -16.66 17.71 -17.08
CA PRO A 82 -17.22 17.60 -18.42
C PRO A 82 -16.48 18.55 -19.37
N ASN A 83 -16.09 18.05 -20.55
CA ASN A 83 -15.51 18.88 -21.61
C ASN A 83 -16.52 19.93 -22.10
N ILE A 84 -17.78 19.50 -22.27
CA ILE A 84 -18.91 20.28 -22.76
C ILE A 84 -20.10 20.10 -21.80
N LEU A 85 -20.90 21.16 -21.60
CA LEU A 85 -22.09 21.14 -20.77
C LEU A 85 -23.27 20.96 -21.71
N LEU A 86 -24.13 20.02 -21.36
CA LEU A 86 -25.27 19.63 -22.17
C LEU A 86 -26.55 20.08 -21.47
N ASP A 87 -27.57 20.39 -22.25
CA ASP A 87 -28.94 20.56 -21.77
C ASP A 87 -29.59 19.20 -21.45
N SER A 88 -30.79 19.22 -20.87
CA SER A 88 -31.65 18.06 -20.60
C SER A 88 -31.82 17.11 -21.79
N LYS A 89 -31.78 17.64 -23.02
CA LYS A 89 -31.88 16.89 -24.28
C LYS A 89 -30.54 16.39 -24.83
N ASN A 90 -29.46 16.46 -24.04
CA ASN A 90 -28.08 16.13 -24.44
C ASN A 90 -27.49 17.02 -25.57
N ILE A 91 -28.05 18.21 -25.78
CA ILE A 91 -27.57 19.17 -26.78
C ILE A 91 -26.51 20.08 -26.15
N PRO A 92 -25.38 20.35 -26.82
CA PRO A 92 -24.35 21.25 -26.28
C PRO A 92 -24.90 22.68 -26.13
N LEU A 93 -24.58 23.30 -25.00
CA LEU A 93 -25.01 24.68 -24.75
C LEU A 93 -24.28 25.67 -25.70
N PRO A 94 -24.94 26.79 -26.06
CA PRO A 94 -24.31 27.87 -26.82
C PRO A 94 -23.01 28.37 -26.14
N PRO A 95 -22.02 28.88 -26.89
CA PRO A 95 -20.70 29.20 -26.37
C PRO A 95 -20.72 30.21 -25.20
N LYS A 96 -21.61 31.22 -25.27
CA LYS A 96 -21.80 32.19 -24.18
C LYS A 96 -22.27 31.53 -22.88
N ASN A 97 -23.24 30.62 -22.99
CA ASN A 97 -23.80 29.89 -21.84
C ASN A 97 -22.78 28.87 -21.30
N GLN A 98 -22.04 28.23 -22.21
CA GLN A 98 -20.98 27.29 -21.89
C GLN A 98 -19.93 27.93 -20.98
N GLU A 99 -19.46 29.14 -21.32
CA GLU A 99 -18.55 29.91 -20.47
C GLU A 99 -19.17 30.30 -19.14
N LEU A 100 -20.39 30.82 -19.15
CA LEU A 100 -21.10 31.28 -17.95
C LEU A 100 -21.26 30.13 -16.94
N TYR A 101 -21.77 28.98 -17.37
CA TYR A 101 -21.98 27.83 -16.49
C TYR A 101 -20.67 27.14 -16.10
N LYS A 102 -19.63 27.16 -16.95
CA LYS A 102 -18.28 26.73 -16.54
C LYS A 102 -17.74 27.62 -15.42
N ARG A 103 -17.87 28.94 -15.54
CA ARG A 103 -17.45 29.89 -14.49
C ARG A 103 -18.23 29.67 -13.20
N LEU A 104 -19.55 29.51 -13.29
CA LEU A 104 -20.42 29.24 -12.14
C LEU A 104 -20.05 27.92 -11.46
N LYS A 105 -19.92 26.84 -12.22
CA LYS A 105 -19.49 25.53 -11.74
C LYS A 105 -18.14 25.62 -11.04
N ASN A 106 -17.14 26.26 -11.65
CA ASN A 106 -15.82 26.40 -11.06
C ASN A 106 -15.88 27.18 -9.73
N LYS A 107 -16.59 28.32 -9.68
CA LYS A 107 -16.73 29.11 -8.45
C LYS A 107 -17.45 28.34 -7.33
N TYR A 108 -18.51 27.60 -7.68
CA TYR A 108 -19.28 26.81 -6.74
C TYR A 108 -18.47 25.60 -6.25
N ASP A 109 -18.06 24.70 -7.15
CA ASP A 109 -17.37 23.45 -6.83
C ASP A 109 -16.06 23.68 -6.05
N VAL A 110 -15.30 24.74 -6.39
CA VAL A 110 -14.03 25.06 -5.70
C VAL A 110 -14.29 25.37 -4.22
N ARG A 111 -15.28 26.22 -3.91
CA ARG A 111 -15.59 26.58 -2.51
C ARG A 111 -16.00 25.36 -1.69
N PHE A 112 -16.87 24.51 -2.20
CA PHE A 112 -17.34 23.32 -1.47
C PHE A 112 -16.23 22.27 -1.30
N ARG A 113 -15.39 22.04 -2.31
CA ARG A 113 -14.34 21.01 -2.20
C ARG A 113 -13.21 21.39 -1.26
N ILE A 114 -12.99 22.69 -1.05
CA ILE A 114 -11.72 23.18 -0.53
C ILE A 114 -11.87 23.87 0.83
N LYS A 115 -12.97 24.59 1.12
CA LYS A 115 -13.10 25.40 2.35
C LYS A 115 -12.75 24.59 3.61
N ASN A 116 -11.78 25.09 4.39
CA ASN A 116 -11.20 24.50 5.62
C ASN A 116 -10.41 23.18 5.47
N PHE A 117 -10.50 22.51 4.33
CA PHE A 117 -9.87 21.21 4.06
C PHE A 117 -8.87 21.24 2.90
N GLU A 118 -8.44 22.41 2.42
CA GLU A 118 -7.58 22.53 1.24
C GLU A 118 -6.31 21.67 1.35
N THR A 119 -5.63 21.79 2.48
CA THR A 119 -4.37 21.11 2.74
C THR A 119 -4.58 19.61 2.75
N GLU A 120 -5.56 19.11 3.51
CA GLU A 120 -5.92 17.69 3.57
C GLU A 120 -6.28 17.13 2.20
N SER A 121 -7.15 17.80 1.44
CA SER A 121 -7.55 17.36 0.11
C SER A 121 -6.36 17.30 -0.86
N ARG A 122 -5.45 18.28 -0.82
CA ARG A 122 -4.21 18.27 -1.63
C ARG A 122 -3.30 17.10 -1.24
N ILE A 123 -3.13 16.84 0.05
CA ILE A 123 -2.25 15.77 0.55
C ILE A 123 -2.82 14.39 0.27
N LEU A 124 -4.13 14.19 0.43
CA LEU A 124 -4.79 12.93 0.09
C LEU A 124 -4.75 12.66 -1.42
N LYS A 125 -4.76 13.71 -2.26
CA LYS A 125 -4.52 13.57 -3.70
C LYS A 125 -3.08 13.11 -3.96
N ILE A 126 -2.09 13.75 -3.35
CA ILE A 126 -0.67 13.32 -3.45
C ILE A 126 -0.53 11.86 -3.01
N LEU A 127 -1.19 11.45 -1.92
CA LEU A 127 -1.20 10.06 -1.47
C LEU A 127 -1.77 9.10 -2.53
N GLN A 128 -2.86 9.49 -3.22
CA GLN A 128 -3.48 8.69 -4.28
C GLN A 128 -2.54 8.56 -5.49
N ASP A 129 -1.93 9.67 -5.93
CA ASP A 129 -0.99 9.69 -7.06
C ASP A 129 0.22 8.79 -6.76
N ILE A 130 0.78 8.88 -5.55
CA ILE A 130 1.91 8.05 -5.11
C ILE A 130 1.52 6.58 -5.00
N SER A 131 0.33 6.30 -4.44
CA SER A 131 -0.18 4.94 -4.35
C SER A 131 -0.30 4.28 -5.72
N GLN A 132 -0.73 5.03 -6.73
CA GLN A 132 -0.88 4.52 -8.08
C GLN A 132 0.48 4.22 -8.72
N ILE A 133 1.46 5.11 -8.55
CA ILE A 133 2.82 4.94 -9.08
C ILE A 133 3.53 3.76 -8.40
N LEU A 134 3.46 3.67 -7.06
CA LEU A 134 4.07 2.58 -6.29
C LEU A 134 3.25 1.28 -6.29
N LYS A 135 2.05 1.29 -6.89
CA LYS A 135 1.09 0.17 -6.88
C LYS A 135 0.86 -0.38 -5.46
N LEU A 136 0.64 0.52 -4.49
CA LEU A 136 0.40 0.14 -3.10
C LEU A 136 -0.92 -0.60 -2.93
N ASN A 137 -0.94 -1.56 -2.01
CA ASN A 137 -2.18 -2.20 -1.57
C ASN A 137 -3.14 -1.15 -0.96
N GLN A 138 -4.45 -1.30 -1.20
CA GLN A 138 -5.47 -0.36 -0.70
C GLN A 138 -5.40 -0.20 0.82
N ASN A 139 -5.09 -1.26 1.57
CA ASN A 139 -4.94 -1.20 3.01
C ASN A 139 -3.81 -0.26 3.45
N VAL A 140 -2.66 -0.27 2.76
CA VAL A 140 -1.55 0.66 3.03
C VAL A 140 -2.02 2.10 2.84
N THR A 141 -2.77 2.37 1.77
CA THR A 141 -3.27 3.72 1.46
C THR A 141 -4.27 4.21 2.50
N LYS A 142 -5.22 3.34 2.90
CA LYS A 142 -6.22 3.61 3.93
C LYS A 142 -5.54 3.89 5.27
N ASN A 143 -4.56 3.08 5.65
CA ASN A 143 -3.80 3.24 6.88
C ASN A 143 -3.00 4.55 6.87
N ALA A 144 -2.36 4.88 5.74
CA ALA A 144 -1.58 6.12 5.62
C ALA A 144 -2.47 7.36 5.76
N ALA A 145 -3.63 7.35 5.10
CA ALA A 145 -4.63 8.41 5.22
C ALA A 145 -5.19 8.51 6.65
N TYR A 146 -5.45 7.37 7.30
CA TYR A 146 -5.89 7.32 8.71
C TYR A 146 -4.85 7.94 9.65
N PHE A 147 -3.57 7.56 9.53
CA PHE A 147 -2.51 8.12 10.37
C PHE A 147 -2.33 9.62 10.15
N TYR A 148 -2.37 10.08 8.90
CA TYR A 148 -2.32 11.49 8.59
C TYR A 148 -3.45 12.28 9.27
N LYS A 149 -4.71 11.80 9.15
CA LYS A 149 -5.86 12.44 9.80
C LYS A 149 -5.76 12.41 11.32
N LYS A 150 -5.27 11.31 11.90
CA LYS A 150 -5.09 11.17 13.33
C LYS A 150 -4.06 12.17 13.87
N ILE A 151 -2.92 12.31 13.18
CA ILE A 151 -1.86 13.25 13.57
C ILE A 151 -2.37 14.69 13.45
N ARG A 152 -3.06 15.02 12.36
CA ARG A 152 -3.64 16.36 12.16
C ARG A 152 -4.69 16.74 13.21
N LYS A 153 -5.43 15.77 13.73
CA LYS A 153 -6.40 16.01 14.81
C LYS A 153 -5.73 16.29 16.17
N ASN A 154 -4.59 15.66 16.43
CA ASN A 154 -3.93 15.73 17.73
C ASN A 154 -2.86 16.81 17.82
N GLU A 155 -2.24 17.21 16.71
CA GLU A 155 -1.17 18.22 16.70
C GLU A 155 -1.69 19.59 16.27
N LYS A 156 -1.32 20.65 17.01
CA LYS A 156 -1.73 22.03 16.73
C LYS A 156 -1.17 22.58 15.42
N SER A 157 0.08 22.23 15.08
CA SER A 157 0.75 22.72 13.87
C SER A 157 1.65 21.63 13.26
N ILE A 158 1.56 21.49 11.94
CA ILE A 158 2.36 20.52 11.18
C ILE A 158 3.40 21.31 10.39
N LYS A 159 4.69 20.99 10.56
CA LYS A 159 5.79 21.71 9.90
C LYS A 159 5.74 21.55 8.38
N ASN A 160 5.66 20.29 7.92
CA ASN A 160 5.59 19.97 6.50
C ASN A 160 4.68 18.77 6.29
N HIS A 161 3.49 19.07 5.77
CA HIS A 161 2.43 18.14 5.45
C HIS A 161 2.84 17.06 4.42
N VAL A 162 3.69 17.41 3.45
CA VAL A 162 4.17 16.48 2.42
C VAL A 162 5.14 15.46 3.04
N SER A 163 6.05 15.93 3.91
CA SER A 163 6.93 15.02 4.64
C SER A 163 6.17 14.11 5.63
N LEU A 164 5.09 14.63 6.21
CA LEU A 164 4.24 13.88 7.12
C LEU A 164 3.54 12.73 6.39
N ILE A 165 2.94 13.00 5.22
CA ILE A 165 2.28 11.93 4.45
C ILE A 165 3.29 10.89 3.96
N ALA A 166 4.50 11.30 3.56
CA ALA A 166 5.59 10.39 3.22
C ALA A 166 5.94 9.46 4.38
N PHE A 167 6.00 10.00 5.61
CA PHE A 167 6.21 9.21 6.81
C PHE A 167 5.03 8.27 7.10
N CYS A 168 3.78 8.73 6.94
CA CYS A 168 2.61 7.88 7.13
C CYS A 168 2.59 6.71 6.15
N ILE A 169 2.92 6.93 4.87
CA ILE A 169 3.06 5.87 3.86
C ILE A 169 4.13 4.87 4.30
N PHE A 170 5.33 5.36 4.64
CA PHE A 170 6.42 4.51 5.12
C PHE A 170 6.02 3.71 6.36
N TYR A 171 5.32 4.33 7.30
CA TYR A 171 4.86 3.68 8.52
C TYR A 171 3.83 2.58 8.24
N SER A 172 2.85 2.87 7.37
CA SER A 172 1.84 1.89 6.95
C SER A 172 2.45 0.70 6.21
N ILE A 173 3.47 0.93 5.38
CA ILE A 173 4.24 -0.13 4.71
C ILE A 173 4.99 -1.01 5.72
N ARG A 174 5.48 -0.43 6.83
CA ARG A 174 6.15 -1.22 7.88
C ARG A 174 5.17 -2.09 8.67
N ILE A 175 3.93 -1.64 8.84
CA ILE A 175 2.86 -2.42 9.49
C ILE A 175 2.36 -3.54 8.57
N GLU A 176 2.18 -3.25 7.28
CA GLU A 176 1.85 -4.28 6.29
C GLU A 176 3.10 -5.12 5.98
N ASN A 177 3.25 -6.27 6.65
CA ASN A 177 4.39 -7.19 6.56
C ASN A 177 4.82 -7.57 5.12
N ARG A 178 4.46 -8.77 4.63
CA ARG A 178 4.98 -9.30 3.36
C ARG A 178 4.40 -8.59 2.12
N ASN A 179 3.40 -7.74 2.29
CA ASN A 179 2.61 -7.20 1.19
C ASN A 179 3.23 -5.96 0.51
N ALA A 180 4.23 -5.32 1.13
CA ALA A 180 4.83 -4.09 0.59
C ALA A 180 6.34 -4.00 0.87
N PRO A 181 7.21 -4.70 0.11
CA PRO A 181 8.66 -4.64 0.28
C PRO A 181 9.29 -3.39 -0.34
N ILE A 182 8.74 -2.21 -0.04
CA ILE A 182 9.14 -0.92 -0.62
C ILE A 182 10.18 -0.24 0.29
N THR A 183 11.24 0.28 -0.33
CA THR A 183 12.30 0.97 0.42
C THR A 183 11.98 2.45 0.63
N LEU A 184 12.57 3.04 1.66
CA LEU A 184 12.43 4.47 1.93
C LEU A 184 12.99 5.33 0.78
N LEU A 185 14.01 4.83 0.07
CA LEU A 185 14.58 5.48 -1.11
C LEU A 185 13.59 5.50 -2.27
N GLU A 186 12.88 4.40 -2.52
CA GLU A 186 11.84 4.34 -3.55
C GLU A 186 10.73 5.34 -3.29
N ILE A 187 10.27 5.46 -2.03
CA ILE A 187 9.27 6.46 -1.65
C ILE A 187 9.79 7.87 -1.98
N ALA A 188 11.00 8.21 -1.52
CA ALA A 188 11.58 9.53 -1.76
C ALA A 188 11.72 9.86 -3.26
N ARG A 189 12.16 8.90 -4.08
CA ARG A 189 12.26 9.06 -5.55
C ARG A 189 10.92 9.36 -6.20
N VAL A 190 9.85 8.67 -5.78
CA VAL A 190 8.50 8.93 -6.32
C VAL A 190 8.00 10.33 -5.94
N PHE A 191 8.22 10.77 -4.70
CA PHE A 191 7.90 12.15 -4.31
C PHE A 191 8.66 13.18 -5.16
N GLN A 192 9.95 12.95 -5.43
CA GLN A 192 10.76 13.81 -6.28
C GLN A 192 10.25 13.84 -7.73
N SER A 193 9.82 12.70 -8.28
CA SER A 193 9.23 12.63 -9.63
C SER A 193 7.94 13.43 -9.77
N LEU A 194 7.21 13.63 -8.67
CA LEU A 194 6.00 14.46 -8.60
C LEU A 194 6.31 15.94 -8.31
N GLY A 195 7.59 16.34 -8.27
CA GLY A 195 8.02 17.72 -8.00
C GLY A 195 8.13 18.07 -6.52
N HIS A 196 8.08 17.09 -5.61
CA HIS A 196 8.24 17.32 -4.17
C HIS A 196 9.65 16.97 -3.70
N TYR A 197 10.41 17.97 -3.25
CA TYR A 197 11.76 17.77 -2.72
C TYR A 197 11.71 17.11 -1.33
N ILE A 198 11.94 15.79 -1.30
CA ILE A 198 11.93 14.99 -0.07
C ILE A 198 13.16 14.08 -0.07
N THR A 199 13.89 14.09 1.03
CA THR A 199 15.01 13.17 1.28
C THR A 199 14.59 12.09 2.29
N PRO A 200 15.18 10.88 2.24
CA PRO A 200 14.91 9.82 3.22
C PRO A 200 15.09 10.27 4.67
N GLN A 201 16.13 11.05 4.93
CA GLN A 201 16.42 11.61 6.25
C GLN A 201 15.32 12.56 6.72
N LEU A 202 14.78 13.39 5.83
CA LEU A 202 13.72 14.33 6.16
C LEU A 202 12.42 13.59 6.51
N ILE A 203 12.10 12.49 5.83
CA ILE A 203 10.95 11.64 6.15
C ILE A 203 11.07 11.10 7.58
N LEU A 204 12.23 10.56 7.95
CA LEU A 204 12.45 9.98 9.27
C LEU A 204 12.53 11.05 10.37
N LYS A 205 13.26 12.14 10.13
CA LYS A 205 13.43 13.25 11.07
C LYS A 205 12.11 13.94 11.37
N ASN A 206 11.31 14.25 10.35
CA ASN A 206 10.02 14.90 10.57
C ASN A 206 9.00 13.90 11.13
N GLY A 207 9.03 12.66 10.65
CA GLY A 207 8.14 11.60 11.09
C GLY A 207 8.30 11.21 12.56
N SER A 208 9.53 11.22 13.08
CA SER A 208 9.81 10.84 14.48
C SER A 208 9.05 11.71 15.49
N PHE A 209 8.90 13.01 15.22
CA PHE A 209 8.12 13.93 16.07
C PHE A 209 6.64 13.51 16.19
N TYR A 210 6.08 12.93 15.13
CA TYR A 210 4.67 12.56 15.07
C TYR A 210 4.40 11.10 15.45
N LYS A 211 5.45 10.29 15.60
CA LYS A 211 5.35 8.88 16.00
C LYS A 211 4.58 8.70 17.31
N LYS A 212 4.68 9.66 18.24
CA LYS A 212 3.94 9.68 19.53
C LYS A 212 2.41 9.54 19.39
N HIS A 213 1.84 9.95 18.26
CA HIS A 213 0.39 9.88 18.01
C HIS A 213 -0.07 8.52 17.44
N ILE A 214 0.88 7.70 17.00
CA ILE A 214 0.60 6.39 16.40
C ILE A 214 0.85 5.32 17.48
N LYS A 215 -0.22 4.62 17.88
CA LYS A 215 -0.16 3.62 18.97
C LYS A 215 0.45 2.28 18.52
N CYS A 216 0.36 1.95 17.24
CA CYS A 216 0.84 0.68 16.71
C CYS A 216 2.35 0.72 16.51
N ALA A 217 3.09 -0.27 17.01
CA ALA A 217 4.52 -0.38 16.77
C ALA A 217 4.81 -0.89 15.35
N ALA A 218 5.57 -0.11 14.57
CA ALA A 218 6.10 -0.58 13.29
C ALA A 218 7.27 -1.54 13.51
N ILE A 219 7.22 -2.71 12.86
CA ILE A 219 8.27 -3.74 12.96
C ILE A 219 9.36 -3.43 11.91
N PRO A 220 10.66 -3.55 12.25
CA PRO A 220 11.71 -3.48 11.25
C PRO A 220 11.55 -4.62 10.22
N LYS A 221 11.64 -4.31 8.94
CA LYS A 221 11.62 -5.29 7.85
C LYS A 221 12.83 -6.19 7.97
N LYS A 222 12.61 -7.47 7.72
CA LYS A 222 13.69 -8.45 7.66
C LYS A 222 14.18 -8.60 6.21
N SER A 223 15.29 -9.31 6.00
CA SER A 223 15.84 -9.53 4.67
C SER A 223 14.91 -10.38 3.80
N GLU A 224 14.22 -11.33 4.43
CA GLU A 224 13.27 -12.26 3.82
C GLU A 224 12.12 -11.56 3.12
N ASP A 225 11.70 -10.39 3.63
CA ASP A 225 10.59 -9.63 3.06
C ASP A 225 10.90 -9.16 1.63
N TYR A 226 12.18 -8.98 1.28
CA TYR A 226 12.61 -8.47 -0.03
C TYR A 226 12.89 -9.55 -1.07
N LEU A 227 12.88 -10.83 -0.67
CA LEU A 227 13.29 -11.97 -1.50
C LEU A 227 12.54 -12.00 -2.84
N GLU A 228 11.20 -12.07 -2.78
CA GLU A 228 10.35 -12.20 -3.97
C GLU A 228 10.51 -11.04 -4.94
N ARG A 229 10.63 -9.82 -4.39
CA ARG A 229 10.81 -8.61 -5.21
C ARG A 229 12.16 -8.60 -5.91
N LEU A 230 13.24 -8.93 -5.21
CA LEU A 230 14.57 -8.91 -5.79
C LEU A 230 14.76 -10.03 -6.82
N ILE A 231 14.21 -11.21 -6.56
CA ILE A 231 14.23 -12.31 -7.54
C ILE A 231 13.45 -11.93 -8.79
N SER A 232 12.23 -11.39 -8.64
CA SER A 232 11.45 -10.92 -9.80
C SER A 232 12.15 -9.79 -10.56
N SER A 233 12.82 -8.86 -9.88
CA SER A 233 13.55 -7.78 -10.56
C SER A 233 14.74 -8.30 -11.36
N ILE A 234 15.47 -9.30 -10.83
CA ILE A 234 16.57 -9.97 -11.52
C ILE A 234 16.07 -10.75 -12.74
N ILE A 235 14.96 -11.47 -12.60
CA ILE A 235 14.40 -12.29 -13.69
C ILE A 235 13.93 -11.44 -14.87
N ASN A 236 13.39 -10.26 -14.58
CA ASN A 236 12.91 -9.33 -15.60
C ASN A 236 14.06 -8.59 -16.32
N HIS A 237 15.33 -8.80 -15.95
CA HIS A 237 16.46 -8.17 -16.61
C HIS A 237 16.65 -8.71 -18.04
N PRO A 238 16.77 -7.84 -19.06
CA PRO A 238 16.77 -8.25 -20.47
C PRO A 238 17.89 -9.24 -20.83
N ASP A 239 19.09 -9.03 -20.27
CA ASP A 239 20.26 -9.86 -20.61
C ASP A 239 20.24 -11.25 -19.99
N LEU A 240 19.38 -11.49 -19.00
CA LEU A 240 19.44 -12.70 -18.18
C LEU A 240 19.11 -13.96 -19.00
N VAL A 241 18.08 -13.89 -19.86
CA VAL A 241 17.66 -15.00 -20.72
C VAL A 241 18.79 -15.48 -21.63
N SER A 242 19.52 -14.53 -22.23
CA SER A 242 20.64 -14.83 -23.12
C SER A 242 21.80 -15.49 -22.37
N ARG A 243 22.06 -15.06 -21.12
CA ARG A 243 23.14 -15.60 -20.29
C ARG A 243 22.82 -16.98 -19.75
N ILE A 244 21.59 -17.24 -19.34
CA ILE A 244 21.15 -18.58 -18.92
C ILE A 244 21.46 -19.58 -20.04
N LYS A 245 20.96 -19.32 -21.26
CA LYS A 245 21.19 -20.21 -22.42
C LYS A 245 22.68 -20.43 -22.75
N ARG A 246 23.54 -19.44 -22.52
CA ARG A 246 24.98 -19.51 -22.82
C ARG A 246 25.83 -20.11 -21.71
N LYS A 247 25.38 -20.03 -20.45
CA LYS A 247 26.22 -20.31 -19.28
C LYS A 247 25.75 -21.54 -18.50
N THR A 248 24.49 -21.92 -18.62
CA THR A 248 23.89 -23.05 -17.90
C THR A 248 23.15 -23.97 -18.87
N ASN A 249 22.97 -25.23 -18.47
CA ASN A 249 22.21 -26.22 -19.23
C ASN A 249 20.68 -26.11 -18.98
N LEU A 250 20.24 -25.03 -18.35
CA LEU A 250 18.83 -24.83 -17.97
C LEU A 250 18.03 -24.38 -19.19
N LYS A 251 16.94 -25.11 -19.48
CA LYS A 251 16.08 -24.84 -20.65
C LYS A 251 15.04 -23.76 -20.38
N SER A 252 14.65 -23.54 -19.12
CA SER A 252 13.58 -22.60 -18.76
C SER A 252 14.00 -21.58 -17.71
N LEU A 253 13.48 -20.35 -17.87
CA LEU A 253 13.66 -19.25 -16.93
C LEU A 253 12.93 -19.52 -15.59
N GLU A 254 11.82 -20.25 -15.62
CA GLU A 254 11.08 -20.66 -14.43
C GLU A 254 11.87 -21.65 -13.56
N GLN A 255 12.58 -22.60 -14.16
CA GLN A 255 13.48 -23.49 -13.43
C GLN A 255 14.62 -22.71 -12.77
N TYR A 256 15.21 -21.74 -13.47
CA TYR A 256 16.24 -20.89 -12.87
C TYR A 256 15.69 -20.09 -11.69
N LYS A 257 14.48 -19.52 -11.82
CA LYS A 257 13.78 -18.83 -10.73
C LYS A 257 13.60 -19.72 -9.50
N SER A 258 13.06 -20.92 -9.67
CA SER A 258 12.76 -21.82 -8.55
C SER A 258 14.03 -22.29 -7.85
N LEU A 259 15.07 -22.63 -8.61
CA LEU A 259 16.37 -23.02 -8.06
C LEU A 259 17.07 -21.87 -7.34
N LEU A 260 17.06 -20.67 -7.92
CA LEU A 260 17.65 -19.51 -7.28
C LEU A 260 16.92 -19.20 -5.96
N HIS A 261 15.59 -19.27 -5.98
CA HIS A 261 14.76 -19.08 -4.79
C HIS A 261 15.06 -20.12 -3.70
N SER A 262 15.11 -21.41 -4.03
CA SER A 262 15.40 -22.45 -3.04
C SER A 262 16.80 -22.29 -2.42
N VAL A 263 17.82 -22.04 -3.24
CA VAL A 263 19.19 -21.82 -2.75
C VAL A 263 19.27 -20.57 -1.88
N THR A 264 18.57 -19.49 -2.23
CA THR A 264 18.55 -18.29 -1.38
C THR A 264 17.88 -18.53 -0.03
N LEU A 265 16.82 -19.34 0.04
CA LEU A 265 16.19 -19.72 1.29
C LEU A 265 17.10 -20.60 2.15
N GLU A 266 17.79 -21.56 1.54
CA GLU A 266 18.80 -22.38 2.24
C GLU A 266 19.89 -21.50 2.88
N LEU A 267 20.39 -20.51 2.14
CA LEU A 267 21.38 -19.56 2.66
C LEU A 267 20.83 -18.71 3.80
N LEU A 268 19.59 -18.23 3.68
CA LEU A 268 18.94 -17.46 4.74
C LEU A 268 18.83 -18.29 6.02
N ILE A 269 18.40 -19.55 5.95
CA ILE A 269 18.27 -20.41 7.14
C ILE A 269 19.62 -20.60 7.82
N LYS A 270 20.70 -20.76 7.06
CA LYS A 270 22.06 -20.92 7.60
C LYS A 270 22.65 -19.62 8.19
N LEU A 271 22.11 -18.45 7.83
CA LEU A 271 22.57 -17.16 8.35
C LEU A 271 21.98 -16.85 9.73
N SER A 272 22.80 -16.99 10.76
CA SER A 272 22.45 -16.60 12.12
C SER A 272 22.23 -15.09 12.27
N GLU A 273 21.44 -14.69 13.27
CA GLU A 273 21.10 -13.28 13.51
C GLU A 273 22.32 -12.40 13.80
N ARG A 274 23.39 -12.97 14.38
CA ARG A 274 24.65 -12.27 14.67
C ARG A 274 25.29 -11.71 13.40
N PHE A 275 25.30 -12.50 12.32
CA PHE A 275 25.85 -12.07 11.04
C PHE A 275 24.94 -11.10 10.28
N ARG A 276 23.64 -11.06 10.62
CA ARG A 276 22.68 -10.14 10.02
C ARG A 276 22.71 -8.75 10.68
N GLY A 277 23.11 -8.68 11.95
CA GLY A 277 23.12 -7.45 12.75
C GLY A 277 23.91 -6.30 12.13
N GLY A 278 23.37 -5.08 12.22
CA GLY A 278 24.02 -3.84 11.78
C GLY A 278 24.04 -3.59 10.26
N ARG A 279 23.62 -4.57 9.45
CA ARG A 279 23.60 -4.45 7.97
C ARG A 279 22.22 -4.06 7.46
N ASN A 280 22.19 -3.39 6.31
CA ASN A 280 20.92 -3.05 5.67
C ASN A 280 20.28 -4.34 5.10
N PRO A 281 19.07 -4.74 5.54
CA PRO A 281 18.43 -6.00 5.14
C PRO A 281 18.20 -6.10 3.63
N PHE A 282 17.94 -4.97 2.95
CA PHE A 282 17.74 -4.94 1.51
C PHE A 282 19.02 -5.25 0.74
N ILE A 283 20.14 -4.62 1.13
CA ILE A 283 21.45 -4.83 0.49
C ILE A 283 21.94 -6.26 0.78
N LEU A 284 21.76 -6.74 2.01
CA LEU A 284 22.11 -8.10 2.39
C LEU A 284 21.37 -9.13 1.55
N MET A 285 20.06 -8.94 1.30
CA MET A 285 19.29 -9.83 0.43
C MET A 285 19.79 -9.80 -1.02
N GLY A 286 20.12 -8.63 -1.57
CA GLY A 286 20.72 -8.54 -2.91
C GLY A 286 22.05 -9.28 -3.02
N ALA A 287 22.92 -9.13 -2.01
CA ALA A 287 24.19 -9.87 -1.94
C ALA A 287 24.00 -11.38 -1.76
N LEU A 288 22.96 -11.79 -1.02
CA LEU A 288 22.59 -13.19 -0.85
C LEU A 288 22.16 -13.86 -2.15
N ILE A 289 21.34 -13.17 -2.94
CA ILE A 289 20.93 -13.66 -4.27
C ILE A 289 22.15 -13.82 -5.17
N TYR A 290 23.06 -12.83 -5.16
CA TYR A 290 24.32 -12.94 -5.91
C TYR A 290 25.19 -14.12 -5.44
N CYS A 291 25.24 -14.39 -4.13
CA CYS A 291 25.94 -15.56 -3.58
C CYS A 291 25.25 -16.88 -3.98
N ALA A 292 23.92 -16.92 -3.92
CA ALA A 292 23.13 -18.09 -4.28
C ALA A 292 23.34 -18.49 -5.75
N ASP A 293 23.40 -17.54 -6.68
CA ASP A 293 23.71 -17.82 -8.09
C ASP A 293 25.09 -18.47 -8.27
N ARG A 294 26.09 -18.04 -7.51
CA ARG A 294 27.43 -18.65 -7.54
C ARG A 294 27.43 -20.06 -6.97
N LEU A 295 26.66 -20.34 -5.92
CA LEU A 295 26.51 -21.68 -5.38
C LEU A 295 25.73 -22.59 -6.32
N LEU A 296 24.67 -22.08 -6.93
CA LEU A 296 23.90 -22.76 -7.95
C LEU A 296 24.79 -23.13 -9.14
N ALA A 297 25.66 -22.21 -9.59
CA ALA A 297 26.62 -22.46 -10.64
C ALA A 297 27.58 -23.61 -10.29
N LYS A 298 28.06 -23.69 -9.04
CA LYS A 298 28.86 -24.83 -8.57
C LYS A 298 28.07 -26.14 -8.56
N ARG A 299 26.82 -26.13 -8.08
CA ARG A 299 25.95 -27.32 -8.02
C ARG A 299 25.63 -27.90 -9.39
N ILE A 300 25.46 -27.05 -10.40
CA ILE A 300 25.13 -27.45 -11.78
C ILE A 300 26.41 -27.65 -12.63
N SER A 301 27.60 -27.52 -12.04
CA SER A 301 28.89 -27.55 -12.75
C SER A 301 28.91 -26.60 -13.96
N ALA A 302 28.33 -25.41 -13.78
CA ALA A 302 28.12 -24.39 -14.80
C ALA A 302 28.79 -23.06 -14.42
N LYS A 303 28.77 -22.09 -15.34
CA LYS A 303 29.28 -20.74 -15.07
C LYS A 303 28.18 -19.90 -14.43
N ALA A 304 28.55 -19.05 -13.47
CA ALA A 304 27.63 -18.11 -12.83
C ALA A 304 26.94 -17.19 -13.86
N VAL A 305 25.64 -17.02 -13.69
CA VAL A 305 24.79 -16.25 -14.62
C VAL A 305 24.87 -14.78 -14.26
N LEU A 306 24.74 -14.47 -12.96
CA LEU A 306 24.72 -13.11 -12.44
C LEU A 306 26.14 -12.54 -12.32
N THR A 307 26.29 -11.34 -12.85
CA THR A 307 27.45 -10.48 -12.58
C THR A 307 27.06 -9.43 -11.55
N GLN A 308 28.05 -8.81 -10.90
CA GLN A 308 27.80 -7.72 -9.95
C GLN A 308 27.05 -6.56 -10.62
N LYS A 309 27.40 -6.26 -11.88
CA LYS A 309 26.74 -5.24 -12.70
C LYS A 309 25.27 -5.56 -12.96
N ILE A 310 24.97 -6.75 -13.47
CA ILE A 310 23.58 -7.18 -13.73
C ILE A 310 22.76 -7.19 -12.43
N ALA A 311 23.33 -7.68 -11.33
CA ALA A 311 22.66 -7.66 -10.04
C ALA A 311 22.40 -6.22 -9.55
N SER A 312 23.34 -5.30 -9.77
CA SER A 312 23.20 -3.89 -9.41
C SER A 312 22.11 -3.20 -10.24
N GLU A 313 22.15 -3.34 -11.57
CA GLU A 313 21.18 -2.76 -12.49
C GLU A 313 19.77 -3.29 -12.23
N ALA A 314 19.63 -4.60 -12.00
CA ALA A 314 18.33 -5.22 -11.75
C ALA A 314 17.72 -4.87 -10.39
N THR A 315 18.54 -4.64 -9.36
CA THR A 315 18.06 -4.43 -7.97
C THR A 315 18.10 -2.97 -7.53
N GLY A 316 18.84 -2.12 -8.24
CA GLY A 316 19.10 -0.73 -7.86
C GLY A 316 20.04 -0.58 -6.65
N ILE A 317 20.74 -1.66 -6.26
CA ILE A 317 21.75 -1.67 -5.19
C ILE A 317 23.11 -1.36 -5.82
N ALA A 318 23.96 -0.56 -5.19
CA ALA A 318 25.27 -0.23 -5.75
C ALA A 318 26.20 -1.47 -5.81
N GLU A 319 26.93 -1.62 -6.91
CA GLU A 319 27.84 -2.76 -7.15
C GLU A 319 28.84 -2.97 -6.00
N TYR A 320 29.44 -1.89 -5.50
CA TYR A 320 30.40 -1.95 -4.39
C TYR A 320 29.76 -2.49 -3.10
N SER A 321 28.47 -2.23 -2.86
CA SER A 321 27.75 -2.71 -1.68
C SER A 321 27.46 -4.21 -1.75
N ILE A 322 27.09 -4.70 -2.95
CA ILE A 322 26.93 -6.14 -3.21
C ILE A 322 28.27 -6.85 -3.00
N ARG A 323 29.34 -6.28 -3.56
CA ARG A 323 30.71 -6.82 -3.45
C ARG A 323 31.19 -6.86 -2.00
N ASP A 324 30.99 -5.78 -1.25
CA ASP A 324 31.41 -5.67 0.15
C ASP A 324 30.77 -6.77 1.00
N HIS A 325 29.44 -6.89 0.98
CA HIS A 325 28.73 -7.93 1.73
C HIS A 325 29.08 -9.35 1.26
N TYR A 326 29.35 -9.52 -0.04
CA TYR A 326 29.79 -10.80 -0.57
C TYR A 326 31.19 -11.20 -0.04
N VAL A 327 32.17 -10.30 -0.12
CA VAL A 327 33.56 -10.60 0.27
C VAL A 327 33.73 -10.71 1.78
N THR A 328 33.12 -9.79 2.54
CA THR A 328 33.30 -9.72 4.00
C THR A 328 32.61 -10.85 4.75
N LEU A 329 31.50 -11.37 4.22
CA LEU A 329 30.62 -12.28 4.97
C LEU A 329 30.26 -13.54 4.17
N LEU A 330 29.68 -13.39 2.98
CA LEU A 330 29.05 -14.54 2.31
C LEU A 330 30.06 -15.52 1.72
N LYS A 331 31.20 -15.01 1.23
CA LYS A 331 32.24 -15.84 0.61
C LYS A 331 32.88 -16.78 1.64
N SER A 332 33.27 -16.27 2.80
CA SER A 332 33.88 -17.07 3.87
C SER A 332 32.91 -18.14 4.38
N LEU A 333 31.64 -17.78 4.60
CA LEU A 333 30.66 -18.69 5.20
C LEU A 333 30.16 -19.80 4.28
N PHE A 334 30.11 -19.57 2.96
CA PHE A 334 29.40 -20.49 2.06
C PHE A 334 30.21 -21.02 0.90
N ILE A 335 31.33 -20.39 0.56
CA ILE A 335 32.09 -20.74 -0.66
C ILE A 335 33.43 -21.38 -0.32
N VAL A 336 34.02 -21.04 0.83
CA VAL A 336 35.31 -21.59 1.28
C VAL A 336 35.16 -23.05 1.74
N ASP A 337 34.04 -23.41 2.40
CA ASP A 337 33.78 -24.79 2.87
C ASP A 337 33.51 -25.83 1.77
N TYR A 338 33.51 -25.43 0.48
CA TYR A 338 33.42 -26.34 -0.67
C TYR A 338 34.76 -26.51 -1.41
N LEU A 339 35.87 -26.11 -0.79
CA LEU A 339 37.23 -26.26 -1.31
C LEU A 339 38.08 -27.24 -0.50
N SER A 340 37.53 -27.84 0.55
CA SER A 340 38.13 -28.94 1.31
C SER A 340 37.58 -30.28 0.87
#